data_AF-A0A3D3KN79-F1
#
_entry.id   AF-A0A3D3KN79-F1
#
_cell.length_a   1.000
_cell.length_b   1.000
_cell.length_c   1.000
_cell.angle_alpha   90.00
_cell.angle_beta   90.00
_cell.angle_gamma   90.00
#
_symmetry.space_group_name_H-M   'P 1'
#
loop_
_entity.id
_entity.type
_entity.pdbx_description
1 polymer ?
#
loop_
_entity_poly.entity_id
_entity_poly.type
_entity_poly.pdbx_seq_one_letter_code
_entity_poly.pdbx_strand_id
1 'polypeptide(L)'
;MSLSNNELAQQMREAAQKGGRRRRVLYHGKEAFVGMWASDIRTMIQIFTDMLREANGAIRKGILPIESTIQNKCYRTKGGEFFVFAESLKDPSFWERGPSSTRPGESYGAHLRNIAEAFINVSRAELTKGYLVSNQGRLNPKQAFRLEIIDKFGIPSTVSPYYEGLVRWHVFLQDWRGKSLRGMITPRLYLNRVLIPYSNLTFSSHDNIHLTNKEFVSLLKNPKRFLGYWRNKRKKQKKTARTSQQDPTLWDMLSDKDHKS
;
A
#
# COMPACT_ATOMS: atom_id res chain seq x y z
N MET A 1 -12.17 -21.85 -7.41
CA MET A 1 -12.28 -21.08 -6.15
C MET A 1 -11.20 -20.02 -6.14
N SER A 2 -11.54 -18.79 -5.79
CA SER A 2 -10.60 -17.71 -5.54
C SER A 2 -10.15 -17.72 -4.08
N LEU A 3 -8.92 -17.31 -3.82
CA LEU A 3 -8.45 -17.06 -2.45
C LEU A 3 -9.08 -15.76 -1.91
N SER A 4 -9.57 -15.80 -0.69
CA SER A 4 -9.96 -14.58 0.03
C SER A 4 -8.73 -13.71 0.32
N ASN A 5 -8.94 -12.40 0.53
CA ASN A 5 -7.85 -11.49 0.87
C ASN A 5 -7.10 -11.91 2.14
N ASN A 6 -7.79 -12.45 3.15
CA ASN A 6 -7.15 -12.91 4.39
C ASN A 6 -6.29 -14.16 4.18
N GLU A 7 -6.76 -15.13 3.39
CA GLU A 7 -5.94 -16.30 3.03
C GLU A 7 -4.72 -15.89 2.22
N LEU A 8 -4.90 -14.95 1.28
CA LEU A 8 -3.82 -14.39 0.47
C LEU A 8 -2.77 -13.68 1.36
N ALA A 9 -3.23 -12.86 2.30
CA ALA A 9 -2.38 -12.17 3.26
C ALA A 9 -1.57 -13.14 4.14
N GLN A 10 -2.23 -14.21 4.60
CA GLN A 10 -1.61 -15.24 5.41
C GLN A 10 -0.53 -15.99 4.60
N GLN A 11 -0.83 -16.40 3.36
CA GLN A 11 0.14 -17.02 2.47
C GLN A 11 1.36 -16.12 2.22
N MET A 12 1.13 -14.81 2.01
CA MET A 12 2.22 -13.84 1.83
C MET A 12 3.09 -13.70 3.07
N ARG A 13 2.49 -13.65 4.26
CA ARG A 13 3.22 -13.59 5.54
C ARG A 13 4.02 -14.87 5.79
N GLU A 14 3.41 -16.03 5.63
CA GLU A 14 4.08 -17.32 5.82
C GLU A 14 5.24 -17.51 4.85
N ALA A 15 5.05 -17.15 3.57
CA ALA A 15 6.10 -17.19 2.56
C ALA A 15 7.28 -16.29 2.92
N ALA A 16 7.02 -15.13 3.55
CA ALA A 16 8.07 -14.21 4.00
C ALA A 16 8.81 -14.69 5.26
N GLN A 17 8.17 -15.49 6.13
CA GLN A 17 8.74 -16.00 7.38
C GLN A 17 9.55 -17.29 7.17
N LYS A 18 9.08 -18.21 6.32
CA LYS A 18 9.68 -19.55 6.12
C LYS A 18 10.91 -19.57 5.18
N GLY A 19 11.64 -18.46 5.04
CA GLY A 19 12.96 -18.45 4.40
C GLY A 19 13.03 -18.90 2.93
N GLY A 20 11.93 -18.83 2.16
CA GLY A 20 12.01 -18.94 0.69
C GLY A 20 11.78 -20.30 0.05
N ARG A 21 11.22 -21.32 0.74
CA ARG A 21 10.55 -22.44 0.02
C ARG A 21 9.22 -21.91 -0.57
N ARG A 22 9.36 -21.27 -1.74
CA ARG A 22 8.39 -20.46 -2.49
C ARG A 22 7.10 -21.23 -2.78
N ARG A 23 6.08 -21.12 -1.92
CA ARG A 23 4.71 -21.17 -2.42
C ARG A 23 4.47 -19.84 -3.14
N ARG A 24 4.56 -19.85 -4.47
CA ARG A 24 4.39 -18.63 -5.28
C ARG A 24 2.97 -18.12 -5.07
N VAL A 25 2.84 -16.92 -4.52
CA VAL A 25 1.54 -16.30 -4.32
C VAL A 25 0.98 -15.92 -5.69
N LEU A 26 -0.10 -16.59 -6.09
CA LEU A 26 -0.76 -16.42 -7.37
C LEU A 26 -2.03 -15.58 -7.20
N TYR A 27 -2.17 -14.56 -8.05
CA TYR A 27 -3.43 -13.84 -8.21
C TYR A 27 -4.21 -14.46 -9.37
N HIS A 28 -5.43 -14.93 -9.10
CA HIS A 28 -6.28 -15.55 -10.12
C HIS A 28 -7.75 -15.50 -9.71
N GLY A 29 -8.64 -15.76 -10.67
CA GLY A 29 -10.09 -15.75 -10.48
C GLY A 29 -10.72 -14.37 -10.67
N LYS A 30 -12.05 -14.34 -10.64
CA LYS A 30 -12.86 -13.13 -10.86
C LYS A 30 -12.58 -12.05 -9.80
N GLU A 31 -12.31 -12.46 -8.57
CA GLU A 31 -12.07 -11.59 -7.42
C GLU A 31 -10.76 -10.82 -7.58
N ALA A 32 -9.72 -11.46 -8.12
CA ALA A 32 -8.47 -10.78 -8.47
C ALA A 32 -8.68 -9.80 -9.63
N PHE A 33 -9.41 -10.22 -10.67
CA PHE A 33 -9.73 -9.37 -11.82
C PHE A 33 -10.52 -8.12 -11.41
N VAL A 34 -11.64 -8.31 -10.72
CA VAL A 34 -12.47 -7.20 -10.19
C VAL A 34 -11.70 -6.38 -9.16
N GLY A 35 -10.86 -7.03 -8.35
CA GLY A 35 -9.99 -6.36 -7.37
C GLY A 35 -9.06 -5.35 -8.01
N MET A 36 -8.55 -5.60 -9.23
CA MET A 36 -7.69 -4.68 -9.97
C MET A 36 -8.40 -3.47 -10.56
N TRP A 37 -9.74 -3.46 -10.60
CA TRP A 37 -10.50 -2.35 -11.17
C TRP A 37 -10.18 -1.04 -10.44
N ALA A 38 -9.65 -0.09 -11.20
CA ALA A 38 -9.23 1.24 -10.73
C ALA A 38 -9.83 2.36 -11.60
N SER A 39 -11.05 2.13 -12.12
CA SER A 39 -11.79 3.05 -13.01
C SER A 39 -11.18 3.26 -14.41
N ASP A 40 -10.28 2.38 -14.85
CA ASP A 40 -9.76 2.35 -16.23
C ASP A 40 -10.23 1.08 -16.95
N ILE A 41 -11.32 1.21 -17.72
CA ILE A 41 -11.89 0.09 -18.48
C ILE A 41 -10.95 -0.42 -19.57
N ARG A 42 -10.14 0.45 -20.18
CA ARG A 42 -9.22 0.07 -21.25
C ARG A 42 -8.13 -0.85 -20.71
N THR A 43 -7.57 -0.51 -19.56
CA THR A 43 -6.59 -1.38 -18.88
C THR A 43 -7.19 -2.75 -18.57
N MET A 44 -8.44 -2.81 -18.11
CA MET A 44 -9.09 -4.08 -17.79
C MET A 44 -9.37 -4.94 -19.02
N ILE A 45 -9.82 -4.34 -20.13
CA ILE A 45 -9.98 -5.02 -21.42
C ILE A 45 -8.63 -5.54 -21.93
N GLN A 46 -7.56 -4.73 -21.82
CA GLN A 46 -6.23 -5.13 -22.25
C GLN A 46 -5.72 -6.34 -21.45
N ILE A 47 -5.82 -6.28 -20.11
CA ILE A 47 -5.45 -7.41 -19.23
C ILE A 47 -6.16 -8.69 -19.65
N PHE A 48 -7.47 -8.62 -19.91
CA PHE A 48 -8.24 -9.79 -20.33
C PHE A 48 -7.82 -10.28 -21.72
N THR A 49 -7.59 -9.37 -22.66
CA THR A 49 -7.10 -9.70 -24.01
C THR A 49 -5.73 -10.40 -23.96
N ASP A 50 -4.82 -9.91 -23.11
CA ASP A 50 -3.50 -10.50 -22.92
C ASP A 50 -3.59 -11.91 -22.34
N MET A 51 -4.53 -12.16 -21.42
CA MET A 51 -4.77 -13.52 -20.92
C MET A 51 -5.26 -14.47 -22.01
N LEU A 52 -6.17 -14.03 -22.89
CA LEU A 52 -6.64 -14.86 -24.00
C LEU A 52 -5.51 -15.17 -24.98
N ARG A 53 -4.65 -14.18 -25.28
CA ARG A 53 -3.47 -14.38 -26.12
C ARG A 53 -2.48 -15.36 -25.51
N GLU A 54 -2.16 -15.21 -24.22
CA GLU A 54 -1.25 -16.10 -23.49
C GLU A 54 -1.81 -17.51 -23.32
N ALA A 55 -3.13 -17.65 -23.22
CA ALA A 55 -3.81 -18.94 -23.26
C ALA A 55 -3.89 -19.55 -24.67
N ASN A 56 -3.41 -18.85 -25.71
CA ASN A 56 -3.57 -19.22 -27.12
C ASN A 56 -5.04 -19.50 -27.50
N GLY A 57 -5.96 -18.71 -26.95
CA GLY A 57 -7.41 -18.90 -27.12
C GLY A 57 -7.99 -20.14 -26.43
N ALA A 58 -7.18 -20.95 -25.72
CA ALA A 58 -7.63 -22.15 -25.03
C ALA A 58 -8.44 -21.79 -23.77
N ILE A 59 -9.75 -21.61 -23.95
CA ILE A 59 -10.70 -21.42 -22.87
C ILE A 59 -11.20 -22.79 -22.42
N ARG A 60 -10.86 -23.19 -21.19
CA ARG A 60 -11.31 -24.47 -20.64
C ARG A 60 -12.74 -24.36 -20.12
N LYS A 61 -13.58 -25.38 -20.36
CA LYS A 61 -14.85 -25.53 -19.62
C LYS A 61 -14.52 -25.93 -18.18
N GLY A 62 -14.74 -25.03 -17.21
CA GLY A 62 -14.44 -25.28 -15.81
C GLY A 62 -14.45 -24.02 -14.93
N ILE A 63 -14.13 -24.18 -13.64
CA ILE A 63 -14.20 -23.12 -12.61
C ILE A 63 -13.17 -21.99 -12.84
N LEU A 64 -12.06 -22.29 -13.51
CA LEU A 64 -11.07 -21.31 -13.96
C LEU A 64 -10.85 -21.49 -15.46
N PRO A 65 -11.52 -20.68 -16.31
CA PRO A 65 -11.43 -20.82 -17.76
C PRO A 65 -10.01 -20.61 -18.31
N ILE A 66 -9.19 -19.83 -17.59
CA ILE A 66 -7.79 -19.54 -17.89
C ILE A 66 -6.94 -20.00 -16.70
N GLU A 67 -5.78 -20.59 -16.98
CA GLU A 67 -4.85 -21.12 -15.98
C GLU A 67 -4.34 -20.03 -15.01
N SER A 68 -4.14 -20.37 -13.73
CA SER A 68 -3.89 -19.37 -12.68
C SER A 68 -2.51 -18.71 -12.80
N THR A 69 -1.50 -19.41 -13.31
CA THR A 69 -0.18 -18.81 -13.57
C THR A 69 -0.23 -17.83 -14.73
N ILE A 70 -1.03 -18.08 -15.78
CA ILE A 70 -1.29 -17.13 -16.88
C ILE A 70 -1.95 -15.86 -16.33
N GLN A 71 -3.07 -15.99 -15.60
CA GLN A 71 -3.75 -14.84 -15.01
C GLN A 71 -2.79 -14.00 -14.14
N ASN A 72 -2.07 -14.67 -13.23
CA ASN A 72 -1.08 -14.02 -12.37
C ASN A 72 0.04 -13.32 -13.16
N LYS A 73 0.50 -13.91 -14.27
CA LYS A 73 1.50 -13.30 -15.16
C LYS A 73 0.95 -12.00 -15.73
N CYS A 74 -0.21 -12.03 -16.40
CA CYS A 74 -0.83 -10.84 -17.01
C CYS A 74 -1.07 -9.72 -15.99
N TYR A 75 -1.60 -10.05 -14.81
CA TYR A 75 -1.80 -9.08 -13.73
C TYR A 75 -0.52 -8.38 -13.29
N ARG A 76 0.56 -9.15 -13.08
CA ARG A 76 1.85 -8.60 -12.64
C ARG A 76 2.53 -7.81 -13.75
N THR A 77 2.46 -8.29 -14.99
CA THR A 77 2.99 -7.56 -16.16
C THR A 77 2.34 -6.19 -16.27
N LYS A 78 1.01 -6.10 -16.16
CA LYS A 78 0.31 -4.81 -16.25
C LYS A 78 0.73 -3.82 -15.16
N GLY A 79 0.92 -4.29 -13.93
CA GLY A 79 1.44 -3.44 -12.86
C GLY A 79 2.89 -2.98 -13.12
N GLY A 80 3.73 -3.82 -13.74
CA GLY A 80 5.08 -3.46 -14.16
C GLY A 80 5.08 -2.40 -15.27
N GLU A 81 4.25 -2.58 -16.30
CA GLU A 81 4.05 -1.59 -17.36
C GLU A 81 3.58 -0.24 -16.82
N PHE A 82 2.67 -0.25 -15.85
CA PHE A 82 2.21 0.98 -15.20
C PHE A 82 3.36 1.73 -14.51
N PHE A 83 4.33 1.02 -13.92
CA PHE A 83 5.50 1.69 -13.35
C PHE A 83 6.45 2.27 -14.39
N VAL A 84 6.65 1.57 -15.51
CA VAL A 84 7.42 2.10 -16.64
C VAL A 84 6.76 3.37 -17.18
N PHE A 85 5.43 3.37 -17.31
CA PHE A 85 4.67 4.57 -17.63
C PHE A 85 4.89 5.68 -16.61
N ALA A 86 4.77 5.39 -15.31
CA ALA A 86 4.98 6.38 -14.24
C ALA A 86 6.37 7.02 -14.29
N GLU A 87 7.40 6.26 -14.65
CA GLU A 87 8.78 6.75 -14.80
C GLU A 87 8.95 7.70 -15.99
N SER A 88 8.15 7.54 -17.04
CA SER A 88 8.15 8.40 -18.23
C SER A 88 7.45 9.75 -18.02
N LEU A 89 6.68 9.90 -16.94
CA LEU A 89 5.88 11.08 -16.66
C LEU A 89 6.72 12.34 -16.55
N LYS A 90 6.16 13.43 -17.07
CA LYS A 90 6.69 14.78 -16.94
C LYS A 90 5.93 15.54 -15.88
N ASP A 91 6.59 16.56 -15.34
CA ASP A 91 5.99 17.47 -14.38
C ASP A 91 4.82 18.21 -15.05
N PRO A 92 3.57 18.03 -14.56
CA PRO A 92 2.40 18.66 -15.16
C PRO A 92 2.43 20.19 -15.04
N SER A 93 3.22 20.73 -14.11
CA SER A 93 3.37 22.16 -13.86
C SER A 93 4.65 22.75 -14.45
N PHE A 94 5.36 21.99 -15.29
CA PHE A 94 6.64 22.41 -15.84
C PHE A 94 6.58 23.81 -16.49
N TRP A 95 5.53 24.08 -17.26
CA TRP A 95 5.35 25.34 -17.98
C TRP A 95 4.92 26.51 -17.08
N GLU A 96 4.31 26.22 -15.93
CA GLU A 96 3.78 27.24 -15.01
C GLU A 96 4.80 27.63 -13.92
N ARG A 97 5.56 26.64 -13.44
CA ARG A 97 6.42 26.78 -12.25
C ARG A 97 7.90 26.50 -12.54
N GLY A 98 8.24 26.18 -13.79
CA GLY A 98 9.57 25.68 -14.13
C GLY A 98 9.78 24.23 -13.64
N PRO A 99 11.03 23.72 -13.68
CA PRO A 99 11.32 22.37 -13.23
C PRO A 99 11.08 22.24 -11.72
N SER A 100 10.29 21.23 -11.33
CA SER A 100 10.27 20.77 -9.93
C SER A 100 11.68 20.47 -9.44
N SER A 101 11.93 20.72 -8.16
CA SER A 101 13.21 20.43 -7.52
C SER A 101 13.40 18.91 -7.44
N THR A 102 13.87 18.31 -8.53
CA THR A 102 14.32 16.93 -8.55
C THR A 102 15.75 16.89 -8.02
N ARG A 103 16.13 15.73 -7.48
CA ARG A 103 17.53 15.52 -7.09
C ARG A 103 18.38 15.44 -8.36
N PRO A 104 19.66 15.86 -8.32
CA PRO A 104 20.57 15.67 -9.44
C PRO A 104 20.54 14.21 -9.94
N GLY A 105 20.29 14.02 -11.24
CA GLY A 105 20.22 12.70 -11.87
C GLY A 105 18.89 11.94 -11.67
N GLU A 106 17.87 12.53 -11.07
CA GLU A 106 16.53 11.92 -10.92
C GLU A 106 15.50 12.67 -11.75
N SER A 107 14.77 11.96 -12.62
CA SER A 107 13.65 12.54 -13.36
C SER A 107 12.42 12.69 -12.47
N TYR A 108 11.50 13.57 -12.85
CA TYR A 108 10.22 13.75 -12.16
C TYR A 108 9.44 12.42 -12.04
N GLY A 109 9.25 11.71 -13.16
CA GLY A 109 8.57 10.41 -13.18
C GLY A 109 9.28 9.35 -12.32
N ALA A 110 10.61 9.29 -12.36
CA ALA A 110 11.37 8.40 -11.48
C ALA A 110 11.13 8.72 -10.00
N HIS A 111 10.98 10.00 -9.64
CA HIS A 111 10.64 10.42 -8.29
C HIS A 111 9.23 9.96 -7.88
N LEU A 112 8.22 10.11 -8.75
CA LEU A 112 6.86 9.61 -8.52
C LEU A 112 6.85 8.09 -8.28
N ARG A 113 7.57 7.35 -9.13
CA ARG A 113 7.77 5.90 -8.96
C ARG A 113 8.39 5.57 -7.60
N ASN A 114 9.43 6.29 -7.19
CA ASN A 114 10.07 6.09 -5.89
C ASN A 114 9.10 6.32 -4.72
N ILE A 115 8.20 7.31 -4.81
CA ILE A 115 7.17 7.55 -3.78
C ILE A 115 6.22 6.35 -3.67
N ALA A 116 5.70 5.87 -4.80
CA ALA A 116 4.82 4.72 -4.83
C ALA A 116 5.51 3.44 -4.32
N GLU A 117 6.75 3.17 -4.75
CA GLU A 117 7.55 2.04 -4.27
C GLU A 117 7.82 2.13 -2.76
N ALA A 118 8.11 3.33 -2.23
CA ALA A 118 8.29 3.54 -0.80
C ALA A 118 7.02 3.20 -0.01
N PHE A 119 5.86 3.62 -0.48
CA PHE A 119 4.56 3.26 0.11
C PHE A 119 4.29 1.75 0.03
N ILE A 120 4.53 1.12 -1.13
CA ILE A 120 4.40 -0.32 -1.32
C ILE A 120 5.29 -1.07 -0.33
N ASN A 121 6.54 -0.65 -0.18
CA ASN A 121 7.49 -1.30 0.72
C ASN A 121 7.07 -1.19 2.18
N VAL A 122 6.51 -0.06 2.60
CA VAL A 122 5.91 0.10 3.94
C VAL A 122 4.73 -0.84 4.12
N SER A 123 3.80 -0.85 3.16
CA SER A 123 2.61 -1.70 3.18
C SER A 123 2.96 -3.19 3.23
N ARG A 124 3.93 -3.63 2.42
CA ARG A 124 4.46 -5.00 2.45
C ARG A 124 5.15 -5.33 3.77
N ALA A 125 5.88 -4.39 4.37
CA ALA A 125 6.52 -4.60 5.65
C ALA A 125 5.49 -4.80 6.77
N GLU A 126 4.39 -4.03 6.76
CA GLU A 126 3.26 -4.22 7.68
C GLU A 126 2.60 -5.59 7.48
N LEU A 127 2.29 -5.94 6.22
CA LEU A 127 1.69 -7.22 5.86
C LEU A 127 2.55 -8.40 6.32
N THR A 128 3.84 -8.38 6.00
CA THR A 128 4.72 -9.54 6.22
C THR A 128 5.30 -9.61 7.64
N LYS A 129 5.63 -8.46 8.25
CA LYS A 129 6.40 -8.38 9.51
C LYS A 129 5.75 -7.51 10.59
N GLY A 130 4.69 -6.77 10.27
CA GLY A 130 3.99 -5.89 11.21
C GLY A 130 3.17 -6.64 12.25
N TYR A 131 2.50 -5.90 13.12
CA TYR A 131 1.57 -6.49 14.07
C TYR A 131 0.33 -7.06 13.36
N LEU A 132 -0.27 -8.08 13.97
CA LEU A 132 -1.61 -8.50 13.58
C LEU A 132 -2.60 -7.42 13.99
N VAL A 133 -3.61 -7.19 13.16
CA VAL A 133 -4.72 -6.29 13.42
C VAL A 133 -5.98 -7.11 13.68
N SER A 134 -6.76 -6.69 14.67
CA SER A 134 -8.07 -7.31 14.93
C SER A 134 -9.07 -6.77 13.92
N ASN A 135 -9.72 -7.67 13.18
CA ASN A 135 -10.88 -7.36 12.37
C ASN A 135 -11.98 -8.36 12.72
N GLN A 136 -13.10 -7.86 13.28
CA GLN A 136 -14.24 -8.67 13.70
C GLN A 136 -13.85 -9.88 14.58
N GLY A 137 -12.93 -9.67 15.54
CA GLY A 137 -12.51 -10.71 16.49
C GLY A 137 -11.44 -11.68 15.97
N ARG A 138 -11.01 -11.59 14.71
CA ARG A 138 -9.89 -12.38 14.17
C ARG A 138 -8.65 -11.53 13.94
N LEU A 139 -7.51 -12.04 14.38
CA LEU A 139 -6.20 -11.42 14.16
C LEU A 139 -5.68 -11.76 12.76
N ASN A 140 -5.51 -10.75 11.92
CA ASN A 140 -5.02 -10.91 10.56
C ASN A 140 -3.80 -10.03 10.30
N PRO A 141 -2.94 -10.39 9.33
CA PRO A 141 -1.91 -9.48 8.85
C PRO A 141 -2.52 -8.16 8.40
N LYS A 142 -1.82 -7.04 8.65
CA LYS A 142 -2.29 -5.72 8.22
C LYS A 142 -2.18 -5.60 6.69
N GLN A 143 -3.31 -5.39 6.03
CA GLN A 143 -3.45 -5.38 4.58
C GLN A 143 -3.76 -3.97 4.08
N ALA A 144 -2.74 -3.12 4.00
CA ALA A 144 -2.93 -1.73 3.60
C ALA A 144 -2.51 -1.50 2.14
N PHE A 145 -3.39 -0.89 1.35
CA PHE A 145 -3.02 -0.18 0.12
C PHE A 145 -3.56 1.25 0.09
N ARG A 146 -4.20 1.68 1.18
CA ARG A 146 -4.66 3.05 1.43
C ARG A 146 -3.70 3.77 2.38
N LEU A 147 -3.44 5.03 2.08
CA LEU A 147 -2.79 6.00 2.95
C LEU A 147 -3.82 7.00 3.44
N GLU A 148 -3.74 7.35 4.72
CA GLU A 148 -4.63 8.34 5.35
C GLU A 148 -3.80 9.32 6.17
N ILE A 149 -4.03 10.62 5.93
CA ILE A 149 -3.44 11.70 6.74
C ILE A 149 -4.34 11.95 7.95
N ILE A 150 -3.77 11.82 9.15
CA ILE A 150 -4.53 11.83 10.41
C ILE A 150 -4.59 13.19 11.12
N ASP A 151 -3.85 14.17 10.62
CA ASP A 151 -3.77 15.55 11.13
C ASP A 151 -4.02 16.57 10.01
N LYS A 152 -3.79 17.86 10.26
CA LYS A 152 -4.15 18.93 9.33
C LYS A 152 -3.40 18.76 8.02
N PHE A 153 -4.13 18.55 6.93
CA PHE A 153 -3.57 18.41 5.60
C PHE A 153 -3.15 19.79 5.04
N GLY A 154 -1.98 19.83 4.41
CA GLY A 154 -1.38 21.04 3.87
C GLY A 154 -0.06 20.71 3.22
N ILE A 155 0.03 20.93 1.91
CA ILE A 155 1.20 20.55 1.10
C ILE A 155 2.05 21.79 0.82
N PRO A 156 3.33 21.81 1.23
CA PRO A 156 4.24 22.89 0.89
C PRO A 156 4.43 22.98 -0.63
N SER A 157 4.59 24.21 -1.16
CA SER A 157 4.83 24.46 -2.58
C SER A 157 5.99 23.65 -3.16
N THR A 158 7.04 23.41 -2.36
CA THR A 158 8.23 22.63 -2.73
C THR A 158 7.98 21.16 -3.06
N VAL A 159 6.87 20.58 -2.60
CA VAL A 159 6.50 19.17 -2.87
C VAL A 159 5.12 19.02 -3.52
N SER A 160 4.38 20.13 -3.72
CA SER A 160 3.07 20.15 -4.37
C SER A 160 3.08 19.50 -5.76
N PRO A 161 4.07 19.76 -6.64
CA PRO A 161 4.10 19.13 -7.96
C PRO A 161 4.10 17.61 -7.92
N TYR A 162 4.76 17.00 -6.93
CA TYR A 162 4.76 15.54 -6.78
C TYR A 162 3.40 15.02 -6.32
N TYR A 163 2.78 15.67 -5.33
CA TYR A 163 1.44 15.32 -4.88
C TYR A 163 0.41 15.40 -6.01
N GLU A 164 0.41 16.52 -6.74
CA GLU A 164 -0.48 16.75 -7.89
C GLU A 164 -0.26 15.69 -8.97
N GLY A 165 1.00 15.33 -9.28
CA GLY A 165 1.31 14.26 -10.23
C GLY A 165 0.82 12.90 -9.80
N LEU A 166 0.99 12.54 -8.53
CA LEU A 166 0.51 11.26 -8.00
C LEU A 166 -1.00 11.09 -8.19
N VAL A 167 -1.77 12.17 -8.01
CA VAL A 167 -3.22 12.17 -8.20
C VAL A 167 -3.60 12.25 -9.67
N ARG A 168 -3.05 13.23 -10.41
CA ARG A 168 -3.37 13.49 -11.83
C ARG A 168 -3.11 12.27 -12.71
N TRP A 169 -2.01 11.58 -12.47
CA TRP A 169 -1.63 10.38 -13.25
C TRP A 169 -2.14 9.09 -12.62
N HIS A 170 -3.04 9.18 -11.64
CA HIS A 170 -3.69 8.03 -11.00
C HIS A 170 -2.69 7.01 -10.43
N VAL A 171 -1.51 7.45 -9.98
CA VAL A 171 -0.60 6.60 -9.18
C VAL A 171 -1.27 6.32 -7.84
N PHE A 172 -1.91 7.34 -7.28
CA PHE A 172 -2.87 7.23 -6.21
C PHE A 172 -4.22 7.80 -6.65
N LEU A 173 -5.28 7.05 -6.37
CA LEU A 173 -6.66 7.52 -6.48
C LEU A 173 -7.01 8.30 -5.21
N GLN A 174 -7.42 9.55 -5.39
CA GLN A 174 -7.81 10.42 -4.28
C GLN A 174 -9.30 10.28 -3.96
N ASP A 175 -9.60 10.10 -2.68
CA ASP A 175 -10.95 10.18 -2.13
C ASP A 175 -11.02 11.31 -1.08
N TRP A 176 -11.84 12.31 -1.37
CA TRP A 176 -12.05 13.50 -0.52
C TRP A 176 -13.09 13.29 0.60
N ARG A 177 -13.77 12.13 0.65
CA ARG A 177 -14.89 11.89 1.59
C ARG A 177 -14.48 11.42 2.99
N GLY A 178 -13.22 11.59 3.37
CA GLY A 178 -12.74 11.22 4.70
C GLY A 178 -12.94 12.33 5.73
N LYS A 179 -14.00 12.26 6.54
CA LYS A 179 -13.91 12.85 7.90
C LYS A 179 -12.83 12.04 8.62
N SER A 180 -11.70 12.67 8.95
CA SER A 180 -10.70 12.07 9.84
C SER A 180 -11.35 11.71 11.18
N LEU A 181 -10.70 10.87 11.99
CA LEU A 181 -11.13 10.57 13.37
C LEU A 181 -11.35 11.84 14.23
N ARG A 182 -10.86 13.01 13.78
CA ARG A 182 -10.97 14.32 14.43
C ARG A 182 -11.87 15.31 13.70
N GLY A 183 -12.68 14.88 12.73
CA GLY A 183 -13.66 15.73 12.03
C GLY A 183 -13.10 16.64 10.93
N MET A 184 -11.77 16.68 10.73
CA MET A 184 -11.16 17.41 9.61
C MET A 184 -11.27 16.61 8.30
N ILE A 185 -11.54 17.30 7.19
CA ILE A 185 -11.49 16.71 5.85
C ILE A 185 -10.01 16.48 5.50
N THR A 186 -9.60 15.22 5.40
CA THR A 186 -8.24 14.85 4.97
C THR A 186 -8.34 13.87 3.80
N PRO A 187 -7.42 13.98 2.81
CA PRO A 187 -7.50 13.11 1.65
C PRO A 187 -7.07 11.69 2.01
N ARG A 188 -7.80 10.72 1.45
CA ARG A 188 -7.40 9.32 1.43
C ARG A 188 -6.81 9.03 0.05
N LEU A 189 -5.65 8.41 0.04
CA LEU A 189 -4.93 8.07 -1.19
C LEU A 189 -4.88 6.54 -1.30
N TYR A 190 -5.54 5.99 -2.30
CA TYR A 190 -5.51 4.57 -2.61
C TYR A 190 -4.47 4.31 -3.70
N LEU A 191 -3.52 3.42 -3.43
CA LEU A 191 -2.61 2.98 -4.49
C LEU A 191 -3.42 2.42 -5.67
N ASN A 192 -3.03 2.76 -6.90
CA ASN A 192 -3.68 2.20 -8.08
C ASN A 192 -3.71 0.67 -8.01
N ARG A 193 -4.90 0.09 -8.15
CA ARG A 193 -5.09 -1.33 -7.89
C ARG A 193 -4.38 -2.24 -8.90
N VAL A 194 -4.02 -1.70 -10.08
CA VAL A 194 -3.17 -2.40 -11.05
C VAL A 194 -1.79 -2.76 -10.47
N LEU A 195 -1.30 -1.98 -9.50
CA LEU A 195 -0.02 -2.20 -8.84
C LEU A 195 -0.07 -3.28 -7.76
N ILE A 196 -1.25 -3.71 -7.31
CA ILE A 196 -1.40 -4.62 -6.16
C ILE A 196 -0.78 -6.00 -6.46
N PRO A 197 -1.08 -6.66 -7.60
CA PRO A 197 -0.44 -7.92 -7.96
C PRO A 197 1.08 -7.82 -8.10
N TYR A 198 1.54 -6.78 -8.79
CA TYR A 198 2.96 -6.48 -8.96
C TYR A 198 3.67 -6.33 -7.61
N SER A 199 3.01 -5.66 -6.67
CA SER A 199 3.55 -5.30 -5.35
C SER A 199 3.49 -6.40 -4.30
N ASN A 200 2.87 -7.55 -4.57
CA ASN A 200 2.61 -8.58 -3.53
C ASN A 200 1.81 -8.00 -2.33
N LEU A 201 0.73 -7.29 -2.62
CA LEU A 201 -0.25 -6.77 -1.65
C LEU A 201 -1.61 -7.43 -1.87
N THR A 202 -2.54 -7.31 -0.92
CA THR A 202 -3.91 -7.80 -1.10
C THR A 202 -4.85 -6.66 -1.50
N PHE A 203 -6.04 -7.00 -1.99
CA PHE A 203 -7.07 -6.03 -2.38
C PHE A 203 -7.94 -5.56 -1.21
N SER A 204 -7.56 -5.86 0.05
CA SER A 204 -8.34 -5.43 1.21
C SER A 204 -8.24 -3.92 1.41
N SER A 205 -9.38 -3.23 1.43
CA SER A 205 -9.47 -1.77 1.62
C SER A 205 -9.70 -1.34 3.07
N HIS A 206 -9.66 -2.28 4.02
CA HIS A 206 -9.98 -2.02 5.41
C HIS A 206 -8.84 -1.29 6.13
N ASP A 207 -7.59 -1.73 5.93
CA ASP A 207 -6.44 -1.23 6.67
C ASP A 207 -5.73 -0.07 5.97
N ASN A 208 -5.12 0.79 6.79
CA ASN A 208 -4.50 2.04 6.33
C ASN A 208 -3.08 2.20 6.84
N ILE A 209 -2.23 2.83 6.04
CA ILE A 209 -1.02 3.47 6.56
C ILE A 209 -1.38 4.87 7.02
N HIS A 210 -1.38 5.07 8.34
CA HIS A 210 -1.61 6.38 8.94
C HIS A 210 -0.31 7.18 8.96
N LEU A 211 -0.36 8.34 8.29
CA LEU A 211 0.72 9.32 8.31
C LEU A 211 0.25 10.63 8.93
N THR A 212 1.13 11.31 9.64
CA THR A 212 0.98 12.76 9.84
C THR A 212 1.32 13.49 8.55
N ASN A 213 0.90 14.75 8.42
CA ASN A 213 1.23 15.57 7.26
C ASN A 213 2.75 15.72 7.12
N LYS A 214 3.47 15.92 8.24
CA LYS A 214 4.94 15.96 8.24
C LYS A 214 5.56 14.66 7.70
N GLU A 215 4.98 13.51 8.04
CA GLU A 215 5.41 12.21 7.51
C GLU A 215 5.09 12.07 6.02
N PHE A 216 3.92 12.53 5.60
CA PHE A 216 3.53 12.54 4.19
C PHE A 216 4.46 13.42 3.35
N VAL A 217 4.76 14.64 3.79
CA VAL A 217 5.76 15.52 3.16
C VAL A 217 7.15 14.87 3.13
N SER A 218 7.53 14.13 4.18
CA SER A 218 8.80 13.39 4.20
C SER A 218 8.82 12.25 3.17
N LEU A 219 7.71 11.53 3.00
CA LEU A 219 7.53 10.54 1.93
C LEU A 219 7.68 11.18 0.55
N LEU A 220 7.03 12.33 0.32
CA LEU A 220 7.12 13.06 -0.95
C LEU A 220 8.53 13.59 -1.22
N LYS A 221 9.26 14.06 -0.20
CA LYS A 221 10.59 14.68 -0.38
C LYS A 221 11.72 13.65 -0.48
N ASN A 222 11.62 12.56 0.28
CA ASN A 222 12.73 11.61 0.48
C ASN A 222 12.25 10.14 0.46
N PRO A 223 11.58 9.69 -0.61
CA PRO A 223 10.90 8.39 -0.63
C PRO A 223 11.84 7.21 -0.36
N LYS A 224 13.05 7.23 -0.91
CA LYS A 224 14.06 6.16 -0.73
C LYS A 224 14.45 5.92 0.74
N ARG A 225 14.33 6.93 1.61
CA ARG A 225 14.65 6.82 3.05
C ARG A 225 13.44 6.45 3.91
N PHE A 226 12.23 6.49 3.34
CA PHE A 226 10.99 6.43 4.10
C PHE A 226 10.75 5.08 4.78
N LEU A 227 11.12 3.97 4.14
CA LEU A 227 11.01 2.64 4.76
C LEU A 227 11.87 2.51 6.02
N GLY A 228 13.07 3.07 6.01
CA GLY A 228 13.96 3.09 7.19
C GLY A 228 13.35 3.90 8.33
N TYR A 229 12.83 5.09 8.01
CA TYR A 229 12.05 5.91 8.94
C TYR A 229 10.88 5.12 9.56
N TRP A 230 10.07 4.47 8.72
CA TRP A 230 8.90 3.70 9.16
C TRP A 230 9.25 2.56 10.10
N ARG A 231 10.29 1.77 9.77
CA ARG A 231 10.79 0.69 10.63
C ARG A 231 11.23 1.21 12.00
N ASN A 232 11.90 2.35 12.03
CA ASN A 232 12.34 2.97 13.29
C ASN A 232 11.16 3.49 14.11
N LYS A 233 10.15 4.11 13.47
CA LYS A 233 8.89 4.52 14.11
C LYS A 233 8.22 3.33 14.80
N ARG A 234 8.10 2.18 14.11
CA ARG A 234 7.53 0.95 14.68
C ARG A 234 8.33 0.39 15.85
N LYS A 235 9.67 0.39 15.77
CA LYS A 235 10.53 -0.04 16.89
C LYS A 235 10.32 0.83 18.13
N LYS A 236 10.18 2.14 17.98
CA LYS A 236 9.92 3.07 19.10
C LYS A 236 8.55 2.81 19.73
N GLN A 237 7.50 2.67 18.93
CA GLN A 237 6.15 2.32 19.42
C GLN A 237 6.15 1.01 20.23
N LYS A 238 6.92 0.00 19.80
CA LYS A 238 7.08 -1.26 20.54
C LYS A 238 7.73 -1.06 21.92
N LYS A 239 8.74 -0.20 22.01
CA LYS A 239 9.43 0.09 23.27
C LYS A 239 8.48 0.81 24.23
N THR A 240 7.82 1.87 23.78
CA THR A 240 6.88 2.64 24.60
C THR A 240 5.74 1.77 25.13
N ALA A 241 5.15 0.90 24.29
CA ALA A 241 4.07 0.01 24.72
C ALA A 241 4.51 -1.04 25.76
N ARG A 242 5.80 -1.44 25.75
CA ARG A 242 6.36 -2.35 26.76
C ARG A 242 6.65 -1.64 28.08
N THR A 243 7.15 -0.42 28.02
CA THR A 243 7.41 0.40 29.23
C THR A 243 6.11 0.76 29.94
N SER A 244 5.06 1.13 29.21
CA SER A 244 3.75 1.44 29.80
C SER A 244 3.00 0.23 30.40
N GLN A 245 3.44 -1.00 30.12
CA GLN A 245 2.94 -2.22 30.76
C GLN A 245 3.77 -2.63 32.00
N GLN A 246 4.90 -1.96 32.25
CA GLN A 246 5.78 -2.22 33.38
C GLN A 246 5.69 -1.15 34.48
N ASP A 247 5.04 -0.01 34.21
CA ASP A 247 4.70 0.95 35.24
C ASP A 247 3.52 0.38 36.06
N PRO A 248 3.67 0.16 37.38
CA PRO A 248 2.56 -0.24 38.23
C PRO A 248 1.44 0.78 38.06
N THR A 249 0.21 0.32 37.86
CA THR A 249 -0.92 1.24 37.81
C THR A 249 -1.04 1.94 39.17
N LEU A 250 -1.66 3.13 39.19
CA LEU A 250 -1.95 3.83 40.45
C LEU A 250 -2.74 2.93 41.43
N TRP A 251 -3.52 1.98 40.89
CA TRP A 251 -4.22 0.93 41.63
C TRP A 251 -3.28 -0.09 42.27
N ASP A 252 -2.25 -0.55 41.56
CA ASP A 252 -1.22 -1.45 42.10
C ASP A 252 -0.40 -0.79 43.22
N MET A 253 -0.21 0.54 43.15
CA MET A 253 0.47 1.32 44.19
C MET A 253 -0.42 1.65 45.40
N LEU A 254 -1.75 1.66 45.23
CA LEU A 254 -2.70 1.91 46.30
C LEU A 254 -3.09 0.62 47.04
N SER A 255 -3.08 -0.54 46.38
CA SER A 255 -3.34 -1.83 47.01
C SER A 255 -2.25 -2.29 47.99
N ASP A 256 -1.02 -1.77 47.85
CA ASP A 256 0.09 -2.11 48.75
C ASP A 256 0.09 -1.32 50.07
N LYS A 257 -0.77 -0.31 50.23
CA LYS A 257 -0.86 0.49 51.47
C LYS A 257 -1.87 -0.05 52.49
N ASP A 258 -2.78 -0.95 52.09
CA ASP A 258 -3.85 -1.44 52.96
C ASP A 258 -3.50 -2.74 53.72
N HIS A 259 -2.25 -3.19 53.69
CA HIS A 259 -1.76 -4.37 54.42
C HIS A 259 -0.65 -4.08 55.44
N LYS A 260 -0.50 -2.82 55.85
CA LYS A 260 0.30 -2.45 57.02
C LYS A 260 -0.56 -1.70 58.03
N SER A 261 -1.38 -2.45 58.76
CA SER A 261 -1.98 -2.04 60.04
C SER A 261 -2.14 -3.29 60.90
#